data_AF-A0A518LGQ4-F1
#
_entry.id   AF-A0A518LGQ4-F1
#
_cell.length_a   1.000
_cell.length_b   1.000
_cell.length_c   1.000
_cell.angle_alpha   90.00
_cell.angle_beta   90.00
_cell.angle_gamma   90.00
#
_symmetry.space_group_name_H-M   'P 1'
#
loop_
_entity.id
_entity.type
_entity.pdbx_description
1 polymer ?
#
loop_
_entity_poly.entity_id
_entity_poly.type
_entity_poly.pdbx_seq_one_letter_code
_entity_poly.pdbx_strand_id
1 'polypeptide(L)'
;MFSQFGRVSTGKSSYVVGWYPVINAANETAFYGGLGGPGTNSQNNKGIWQQVGGLLQLAARAGTQAPGTGIGMTYSDFGDPALNNAGHLAFRGVLTGVGIDASNNEGMWSSSAGALNLIAREGDAAPNVSMGVNFGSFTRPHFHEVILRGNGDAAFVSELTGAGVTPQNDAALWAQRNGVLGLVAREGDAAPGTSAGTLFSDGLAGDFLPYMNDMGLLAFKGSLTGPGVGTANDEGFWAMHSDGSMHLLFREGDVLEVRPGDFRTLAFTNYSPRAPTGGQDGRQRILNNYGELAFTANFTDGSQAVLVFTIPEPATAALMALAWIGLVRRPQSHSRPSPRPGHPCTRRIA
;
A
#
# COMPACT_ATOMS: atom_id res chain seq x y z
N MET A 1 -10.71 -29.46 16.06
CA MET A 1 -12.19 -29.34 16.07
C MET A 1 -12.54 -28.40 14.93
N PHE A 2 -13.27 -28.85 13.90
CA PHE A 2 -13.70 -27.99 12.79
C PHE A 2 -15.02 -27.32 13.20
N SER A 3 -15.07 -25.98 13.22
CA SER A 3 -16.32 -25.23 13.32
C SER A 3 -16.83 -24.97 11.90
N GLN A 4 -17.93 -25.61 11.52
CA GLN A 4 -18.56 -25.41 10.22
C GLN A 4 -19.33 -24.09 10.23
N PHE A 5 -18.89 -23.11 9.43
CA PHE A 5 -19.58 -21.84 9.25
C PHE A 5 -20.54 -21.93 8.06
N GLY A 6 -21.82 -22.14 8.34
CA GLY A 6 -22.88 -22.30 7.34
C GLY A 6 -23.29 -23.75 7.14
N ARG A 7 -24.61 -23.99 7.10
CA ARG A 7 -25.17 -25.31 6.76
C ARG A 7 -24.65 -25.72 5.38
N VAL A 8 -23.97 -26.86 5.29
CA VAL A 8 -24.14 -27.72 4.11
C VAL A 8 -25.58 -28.19 4.20
N SER A 9 -26.48 -27.38 3.64
CA SER A 9 -27.87 -27.77 3.45
C SER A 9 -27.83 -29.05 2.62
N THR A 10 -28.39 -30.12 3.17
CA THR A 10 -28.73 -31.33 2.43
C THR A 10 -29.79 -31.09 1.33
N GLY A 11 -30.07 -29.83 0.98
CA GLY A 11 -30.69 -29.37 -0.26
C GLY A 11 -29.92 -28.19 -0.89
N LYS A 12 -29.13 -28.49 -1.93
CA LYS A 12 -28.64 -27.59 -3.01
C LYS A 12 -28.44 -26.09 -2.69
N SER A 13 -27.69 -25.76 -1.63
CA SER A 13 -27.10 -24.43 -1.45
C SER A 13 -25.60 -24.63 -1.29
N SER A 14 -24.85 -24.50 -2.38
CA SER A 14 -23.39 -24.62 -2.40
C SER A 14 -22.79 -23.21 -2.41
N TYR A 15 -22.06 -22.86 -1.35
CA TYR A 15 -21.17 -21.71 -1.36
C TYR A 15 -19.85 -22.13 -2.01
N VAL A 16 -19.47 -21.47 -3.09
CA VAL A 16 -18.06 -21.46 -3.53
C VAL A 16 -17.43 -20.29 -2.80
N VAL A 17 -16.50 -20.53 -1.87
CA VAL A 17 -15.80 -19.47 -1.14
C VAL A 17 -14.75 -18.83 -2.06
N GLY A 18 -14.64 -17.50 -2.01
CA GLY A 18 -13.58 -16.74 -2.66
C GLY A 18 -12.17 -17.17 -2.25
N TRP A 19 -11.18 -16.64 -2.95
CA TRP A 19 -9.80 -17.10 -2.81
C TRP A 19 -9.23 -16.78 -1.43
N TYR A 20 -9.73 -15.75 -0.72
CA TYR A 20 -9.22 -15.34 0.58
C TYR A 20 -10.32 -14.90 1.58
N PRO A 21 -10.96 -15.83 2.31
CA PRO A 21 -11.75 -15.45 3.49
C PRO A 21 -10.85 -14.78 4.54
N VAL A 22 -11.39 -13.78 5.25
CA VAL A 22 -10.69 -13.02 6.29
C VAL A 22 -11.29 -13.28 7.65
N ILE A 23 -10.47 -13.10 8.70
CA ILE A 23 -10.88 -13.25 10.09
C ILE A 23 -10.20 -12.19 10.97
N ASN A 24 -10.96 -11.53 11.83
CA ASN A 24 -10.43 -10.54 12.77
C ASN A 24 -10.18 -11.11 14.18
N ALA A 25 -9.60 -10.32 15.08
CA ALA A 25 -9.32 -10.73 16.45
C ALA A 25 -10.59 -10.95 17.31
N ALA A 26 -11.75 -10.49 16.83
CA ALA A 26 -13.05 -10.76 17.44
C ALA A 26 -13.68 -12.09 16.97
N ASN A 27 -12.96 -12.89 16.18
CA ASN A 27 -13.44 -14.11 15.52
C ASN A 27 -14.62 -13.86 14.57
N GLU A 28 -14.73 -12.64 14.04
CA GLU A 28 -15.64 -12.34 12.95
C GLU A 28 -14.94 -12.68 11.64
N THR A 29 -15.69 -13.25 10.71
CA THR A 29 -15.19 -13.64 9.39
C THR A 29 -15.90 -12.84 8.31
N ALA A 30 -15.21 -12.58 7.20
CA ALA A 30 -15.85 -12.09 5.98
C ALA A 30 -15.32 -12.84 4.77
N PHE A 31 -16.18 -13.04 3.77
CA PHE A 31 -15.79 -13.75 2.55
C PHE A 31 -16.68 -13.38 1.37
N TYR A 32 -16.11 -13.46 0.17
CA TYR A 32 -16.85 -13.56 -1.08
C TYR A 32 -17.32 -15.00 -1.28
N GLY A 33 -18.43 -15.19 -1.99
CA GLY A 33 -18.87 -16.51 -2.39
C GLY A 33 -20.14 -16.60 -3.24
N GLY A 34 -20.44 -17.85 -3.62
CA GLY A 34 -21.60 -18.20 -4.43
C GLY A 34 -22.87 -18.43 -3.62
N LEU A 35 -24.04 -18.10 -4.18
CA LEU A 35 -25.36 -18.48 -3.68
C LEU A 35 -25.97 -19.57 -4.55
N GLY A 36 -26.74 -20.45 -3.92
CA GLY A 36 -27.62 -21.40 -4.59
C GLY A 36 -29.01 -21.39 -3.96
N GLY A 37 -29.95 -22.09 -4.59
CA GLY A 37 -31.32 -22.25 -4.08
C GLY A 37 -32.36 -21.40 -4.83
N PRO A 38 -33.64 -21.47 -4.38
CA PRO A 38 -34.75 -20.75 -5.02
C PRO A 38 -34.49 -19.24 -5.17
N GLY A 39 -34.89 -18.67 -6.30
CA GLY A 39 -34.71 -17.23 -6.57
C GLY A 39 -33.26 -16.82 -6.89
N THR A 40 -32.35 -17.79 -7.08
CA THR A 40 -30.96 -17.53 -7.45
C THR A 40 -30.70 -17.90 -8.91
N ASN A 41 -30.02 -17.04 -9.66
CA ASN A 41 -29.62 -17.23 -11.06
C ASN A 41 -28.19 -16.69 -11.28
N SER A 42 -27.66 -16.78 -12.50
CA SER A 42 -26.29 -16.35 -12.82
C SER A 42 -26.01 -14.85 -12.64
N GLN A 43 -27.05 -14.02 -12.45
CA GLN A 43 -26.91 -12.57 -12.26
C GLN A 43 -26.95 -12.17 -10.78
N ASN A 44 -27.36 -13.06 -9.87
CA ASN A 44 -27.55 -12.73 -8.45
C ASN A 44 -27.01 -13.80 -7.49
N ASN A 45 -26.22 -14.73 -8.01
CA ASN A 45 -25.65 -15.87 -7.28
C ASN A 45 -24.31 -15.57 -6.61
N LYS A 46 -24.00 -14.30 -6.34
CA LYS A 46 -22.74 -13.88 -5.71
C LYS A 46 -23.01 -12.91 -4.58
N GLY A 47 -22.16 -12.89 -3.56
CA GLY A 47 -22.28 -11.97 -2.44
C GLY A 47 -21.01 -11.75 -1.65
N ILE A 48 -21.08 -10.78 -0.74
CA ILE A 48 -20.15 -10.62 0.37
C ILE A 48 -20.89 -10.97 1.64
N TRP A 49 -20.32 -11.87 2.43
CA TRP A 49 -20.81 -12.22 3.74
C TRP A 49 -19.88 -11.72 4.83
N GLN A 50 -20.48 -11.39 5.96
CA GLN A 50 -19.76 -11.01 7.16
C GLN A 50 -20.45 -11.60 8.39
N GLN A 51 -19.66 -12.05 9.35
CA GLN A 51 -20.14 -12.39 10.67
C GLN A 51 -20.22 -11.12 11.52
N VAL A 52 -21.39 -10.84 12.07
CA VAL A 52 -21.62 -9.70 12.98
C VAL A 52 -22.28 -10.24 14.23
N GLY A 53 -21.62 -10.09 15.39
CA GLY A 53 -22.16 -10.59 16.66
C GLY A 53 -22.42 -12.11 16.68
N GLY A 54 -21.58 -12.89 15.98
CA GLY A 54 -21.73 -14.35 15.89
C GLY A 54 -22.73 -14.85 14.85
N LEU A 55 -23.42 -13.96 14.14
CA LEU A 55 -24.37 -14.32 13.09
C LEU A 55 -23.81 -14.01 11.71
N LEU A 56 -23.96 -14.94 10.77
CA LEU A 56 -23.62 -14.72 9.37
C LEU A 56 -24.68 -13.84 8.70
N GLN A 57 -24.25 -12.71 8.15
CA GLN A 57 -25.09 -11.74 7.46
C GLN A 57 -24.62 -11.56 6.01
N LEU A 58 -25.56 -11.24 5.13
CA LEU A 58 -25.27 -10.88 3.73
C LEU A 58 -25.06 -9.36 3.66
N ALA A 59 -23.82 -8.94 3.44
CA ALA A 59 -23.46 -7.52 3.37
C ALA A 59 -23.77 -6.92 2.00
N ALA A 60 -23.50 -7.66 0.92
CA ALA A 60 -23.81 -7.25 -0.45
C ALA A 60 -24.18 -8.48 -1.31
N ARG A 61 -25.03 -8.28 -2.32
CA ARG A 61 -25.48 -9.34 -3.23
C ARG A 61 -25.52 -8.85 -4.67
N ALA A 62 -25.03 -9.68 -5.60
CA ALA A 62 -25.21 -9.42 -7.03
C ALA A 62 -26.71 -9.33 -7.37
N GLY A 63 -27.05 -8.47 -8.34
CA GLY A 63 -28.41 -8.12 -8.72
C GLY A 63 -29.13 -7.17 -7.75
N THR A 64 -28.47 -6.68 -6.69
CA THR A 64 -29.04 -5.66 -5.79
C THR A 64 -28.41 -4.30 -6.04
N GLN A 65 -29.16 -3.22 -5.75
CA GLN A 65 -28.69 -1.84 -5.90
C GLN A 65 -27.38 -1.64 -5.13
N ALA A 66 -26.36 -1.14 -5.81
CA ALA A 66 -25.12 -0.77 -5.16
C ALA A 66 -25.32 0.56 -4.40
N PRO A 67 -25.01 0.64 -3.09
CA PRO A 67 -25.11 1.89 -2.34
C PRO A 67 -24.21 2.98 -2.92
N GLY A 68 -24.71 4.22 -2.92
CA GLY A 68 -23.96 5.39 -3.42
C GLY A 68 -23.92 5.54 -4.94
N THR A 69 -24.57 4.65 -5.71
CA THR A 69 -24.65 4.74 -7.17
C THR A 69 -26.03 5.18 -7.66
N GLY A 70 -26.15 5.46 -8.96
CA GLY A 70 -27.43 5.79 -9.59
C GLY A 70 -28.44 4.65 -9.52
N ILE A 71 -29.73 4.99 -9.60
CA ILE A 71 -30.81 4.00 -9.55
C ILE A 71 -30.67 2.95 -10.67
N GLY A 72 -30.81 1.67 -10.31
CA GLY A 72 -30.69 0.55 -11.24
C GLY A 72 -29.25 0.10 -11.54
N MET A 73 -28.25 0.75 -10.94
CA MET A 73 -26.86 0.26 -10.96
C MET A 73 -26.71 -0.79 -9.85
N THR A 74 -26.55 -2.05 -10.26
CA THR A 74 -26.52 -3.19 -9.35
C THR A 74 -25.16 -3.85 -9.35
N TYR A 75 -24.84 -4.58 -8.28
CA TYR A 75 -23.65 -5.42 -8.26
C TYR A 75 -23.77 -6.58 -9.25
N SER A 76 -22.70 -6.93 -9.93
CA SER A 76 -22.58 -8.11 -10.79
C SER A 76 -21.51 -9.10 -10.29
N ASP A 77 -20.49 -8.58 -9.61
CA ASP A 77 -19.39 -9.36 -9.03
C ASP A 77 -18.75 -8.63 -7.85
N PHE A 78 -17.87 -9.33 -7.13
CA PHE A 78 -17.12 -8.76 -6.02
C PHE A 78 -15.68 -9.29 -5.97
N GLY A 79 -14.83 -8.58 -5.25
CA GLY A 79 -13.54 -9.08 -4.78
C GLY A 79 -13.60 -9.67 -3.36
N ASP A 80 -12.47 -10.22 -2.91
CA ASP A 80 -12.15 -10.65 -1.55
C ASP A 80 -12.19 -9.50 -0.51
N PRO A 81 -13.09 -9.57 0.48
CA PRO A 81 -13.27 -8.48 1.43
C PRO A 81 -12.05 -8.24 2.34
N ALA A 82 -11.94 -7.04 2.87
CA ALA A 82 -11.11 -6.70 4.04
C ALA A 82 -12.00 -6.47 5.26
N LEU A 83 -11.48 -6.84 6.43
CA LEU A 83 -12.18 -6.77 7.71
C LEU A 83 -11.24 -6.21 8.78
N ASN A 84 -11.73 -5.32 9.63
CA ASN A 84 -10.95 -4.84 10.78
C ASN A 84 -11.56 -5.32 12.12
N ASN A 85 -10.87 -5.07 13.23
CA ASN A 85 -11.30 -5.48 14.57
C ASN A 85 -12.52 -4.71 15.10
N ALA A 86 -12.91 -3.60 14.45
CA ALA A 86 -14.14 -2.88 14.73
C ALA A 86 -15.36 -3.46 13.97
N GLY A 87 -15.16 -4.51 13.17
CA GLY A 87 -16.20 -5.09 12.32
C GLY A 87 -16.48 -4.25 11.07
N HIS A 88 -15.62 -3.29 10.71
CA HIS A 88 -15.73 -2.61 9.42
C HIS A 88 -15.29 -3.53 8.29
N LEU A 89 -16.05 -3.50 7.21
CA LEU A 89 -15.91 -4.31 6.01
C LEU A 89 -15.60 -3.38 4.85
N ALA A 90 -14.66 -3.75 3.99
CA ALA A 90 -14.46 -3.11 2.70
C ALA A 90 -14.27 -4.14 1.60
N PHE A 91 -14.65 -3.81 0.38
CA PHE A 91 -14.49 -4.70 -0.78
C PHE A 91 -14.54 -3.92 -2.09
N ARG A 92 -13.96 -4.50 -3.15
CA ARG A 92 -14.23 -4.09 -4.52
C ARG A 92 -15.54 -4.71 -5.01
N GLY A 93 -16.37 -3.93 -5.69
CA GLY A 93 -17.57 -4.42 -6.37
C GLY A 93 -17.52 -4.13 -7.87
N VAL A 94 -18.11 -5.02 -8.67
CA VAL A 94 -18.36 -4.78 -10.09
C VAL A 94 -19.83 -4.42 -10.27
N LEU A 95 -20.10 -3.44 -11.11
CA LEU A 95 -21.42 -2.90 -11.40
C LEU A 95 -21.94 -3.42 -12.73
N THR A 96 -23.25 -3.42 -12.87
CA THR A 96 -23.98 -3.59 -14.12
C THR A 96 -25.26 -2.76 -14.08
N GLY A 97 -25.82 -2.46 -15.24
CA GLY A 97 -27.01 -1.63 -15.39
C GLY A 97 -26.89 -0.66 -16.55
N VAL A 98 -27.89 0.21 -16.70
CA VAL A 98 -27.91 1.23 -17.76
C VAL A 98 -26.76 2.22 -17.54
N GLY A 99 -25.99 2.50 -18.59
CA GLY A 99 -24.85 3.41 -18.56
C GLY A 99 -23.60 2.83 -17.91
N ILE A 100 -23.59 1.54 -17.57
CA ILE A 100 -22.41 0.83 -17.07
C ILE A 100 -21.68 0.16 -18.24
N ASP A 101 -20.39 0.44 -18.38
CA ASP A 101 -19.49 -0.23 -19.33
C ASP A 101 -18.12 -0.51 -18.68
N ALA A 102 -17.19 -1.06 -19.44
CA ALA A 102 -15.87 -1.47 -18.92
C ALA A 102 -14.97 -0.32 -18.45
N SER A 103 -15.40 0.94 -18.58
CA SER A 103 -14.65 2.13 -18.13
C SER A 103 -15.26 2.79 -16.88
N ASN A 104 -16.30 2.20 -16.29
CA ASN A 104 -16.97 2.75 -15.11
C ASN A 104 -17.69 1.69 -14.24
N ASN A 105 -17.34 0.42 -14.43
CA ASN A 105 -18.04 -0.71 -13.81
C ASN A 105 -17.41 -1.16 -12.50
N GLU A 106 -16.36 -0.51 -12.01
CA GLU A 106 -15.75 -0.89 -10.75
C GLU A 106 -15.94 0.17 -9.65
N GLY A 107 -15.94 -0.28 -8.40
CA GLY A 107 -15.92 0.63 -7.25
C GLY A 107 -15.36 -0.02 -6.00
N MET A 108 -15.03 0.84 -5.03
CA MET A 108 -14.59 0.45 -3.69
C MET A 108 -15.66 0.85 -2.69
N TRP A 109 -16.11 -0.09 -1.87
CA TRP A 109 -17.09 0.14 -0.80
C TRP A 109 -16.48 -0.12 0.57
N SER A 110 -16.94 0.63 1.58
CA SER A 110 -16.62 0.40 2.98
C SER A 110 -17.81 0.66 3.90
N SER A 111 -17.90 -0.10 5.00
CA SER A 111 -18.83 0.13 6.09
C SER A 111 -18.25 0.95 7.25
N SER A 112 -17.05 1.52 7.10
CA SER A 112 -16.39 2.30 8.17
C SER A 112 -17.14 3.55 8.61
N ALA A 113 -18.07 4.05 7.80
CA ALA A 113 -18.99 5.13 8.15
C ALA A 113 -20.35 4.63 8.71
N GLY A 114 -20.44 3.37 9.15
CA GLY A 114 -21.61 2.72 9.73
C GLY A 114 -22.42 1.89 8.73
N ALA A 115 -22.79 2.46 7.58
CA ALA A 115 -23.40 1.73 6.47
C ALA A 115 -22.40 1.55 5.33
N LEU A 116 -22.67 0.60 4.41
CA LEU A 116 -21.88 0.48 3.18
C LEU A 116 -22.02 1.76 2.34
N ASN A 117 -20.88 2.40 2.08
CA ASN A 117 -20.77 3.60 1.28
C ASN A 117 -19.71 3.41 0.18
N LEU A 118 -19.94 4.04 -0.96
CA LEU A 118 -18.99 4.10 -2.07
C LEU A 118 -17.85 5.07 -1.72
N ILE A 119 -16.60 4.60 -1.78
CA ILE A 119 -15.39 5.40 -1.53
C ILE A 119 -14.88 6.01 -2.82
N ALA A 120 -14.79 5.19 -3.87
CA ALA A 120 -14.29 5.57 -5.18
C ALA A 120 -14.94 4.68 -6.24
N ARG A 121 -15.09 5.22 -7.44
CA ARG A 121 -15.66 4.53 -8.58
C ARG A 121 -14.86 4.82 -9.82
N GLU A 122 -14.67 3.80 -10.64
CA GLU A 122 -14.05 3.91 -11.94
C GLU A 122 -14.85 4.89 -12.82
N GLY A 123 -14.14 5.73 -13.57
CA GLY A 123 -14.71 6.78 -14.40
C GLY A 123 -15.03 8.08 -13.65
N ASP A 124 -15.13 8.07 -12.32
CA ASP A 124 -15.32 9.29 -11.52
C ASP A 124 -14.02 10.10 -11.43
N ALA A 125 -14.14 11.41 -11.23
CA ALA A 125 -13.00 12.30 -11.07
C ALA A 125 -12.16 11.90 -9.85
N ALA A 126 -10.85 11.74 -10.06
CA ALA A 126 -9.93 11.41 -8.99
C ALA A 126 -9.60 12.68 -8.16
N PRO A 127 -9.61 12.62 -6.82
CA PRO A 127 -9.33 13.78 -5.99
C PRO A 127 -7.83 14.12 -5.98
N ASN A 128 -7.49 15.37 -5.68
CA ASN A 128 -6.11 15.84 -5.50
C ASN A 128 -5.14 15.57 -6.67
N VAL A 129 -5.68 15.39 -7.88
CA VAL A 129 -4.91 15.32 -9.14
C VAL A 129 -5.36 16.41 -10.10
N SER A 130 -4.64 16.55 -11.23
CA SER A 130 -4.98 17.49 -12.30
C SER A 130 -6.43 17.31 -12.79
N MET A 131 -7.06 18.42 -13.16
CA MET A 131 -8.44 18.43 -13.68
C MET A 131 -8.57 17.54 -14.92
N GLY A 132 -9.62 16.73 -14.96
CA GLY A 132 -9.91 15.79 -16.05
C GLY A 132 -9.21 14.43 -15.94
N VAL A 133 -8.49 14.18 -14.84
CA VAL A 133 -8.01 12.85 -14.46
C VAL A 133 -9.08 12.13 -13.65
N ASN A 134 -9.40 10.90 -14.07
CA ASN A 134 -10.42 10.06 -13.47
C ASN A 134 -9.79 8.77 -12.91
N PHE A 135 -10.50 8.11 -12.00
CA PHE A 135 -10.18 6.74 -11.63
C PHE A 135 -10.31 5.83 -12.85
N GLY A 136 -9.28 5.02 -13.10
CA GLY A 136 -9.34 3.87 -13.99
C GLY A 136 -9.65 2.59 -13.21
N SER A 137 -9.32 1.45 -13.81
CA SER A 137 -9.52 0.12 -13.23
C SER A 137 -8.95 0.03 -11.80
N PHE A 138 -9.70 -0.61 -10.90
CA PHE A 138 -9.22 -1.04 -9.59
C PHE A 138 -8.73 -2.49 -9.62
N THR A 139 -8.78 -3.14 -10.78
CA THR A 139 -8.28 -4.51 -11.01
C THR A 139 -7.04 -4.48 -11.87
N ARG A 140 -5.93 -5.05 -11.38
CA ARG A 140 -4.86 -5.52 -12.27
C ARG A 140 -4.43 -6.93 -11.86
N PRO A 141 -3.76 -7.71 -12.73
CA PRO A 141 -3.63 -9.17 -12.61
C PRO A 141 -2.95 -9.73 -11.34
N HIS A 142 -2.52 -8.87 -10.41
CA HIS A 142 -1.88 -9.24 -9.14
C HIS A 142 -2.32 -8.39 -7.92
N PHE A 143 -3.34 -7.53 -8.05
CA PHE A 143 -3.69 -6.57 -7.01
C PHE A 143 -4.94 -7.00 -6.25
N HIS A 144 -4.76 -7.34 -4.98
CA HIS A 144 -5.86 -7.53 -4.04
C HIS A 144 -6.14 -6.21 -3.32
N GLU A 145 -7.14 -5.50 -3.83
CA GLU A 145 -8.23 -4.86 -3.08
C GLU A 145 -7.94 -3.78 -2.03
N VAL A 146 -9.05 -3.17 -1.59
CA VAL A 146 -9.09 -2.22 -0.50
C VAL A 146 -8.69 -2.89 0.81
N ILE A 147 -7.79 -2.25 1.56
CA ILE A 147 -7.39 -2.69 2.90
C ILE A 147 -7.93 -1.74 3.96
N LEU A 148 -8.15 -2.23 5.18
CA LEU A 148 -8.68 -1.46 6.31
C LEU A 148 -7.78 -1.57 7.54
N ARG A 149 -7.49 -0.44 8.19
CA ARG A 149 -6.90 -0.42 9.55
C ARG A 149 -7.97 -0.24 10.62
N GLY A 150 -7.59 -0.32 11.90
CA GLY A 150 -8.54 -0.41 13.02
C GLY A 150 -9.53 0.75 13.16
N ASN A 151 -9.17 1.96 12.76
CA ASN A 151 -10.08 3.12 12.80
C ASN A 151 -11.05 3.19 11.60
N GLY A 152 -10.93 2.27 10.63
CA GLY A 152 -11.75 2.25 9.42
C GLY A 152 -11.22 3.07 8.24
N ASP A 153 -10.02 3.65 8.37
CA ASP A 153 -9.32 4.21 7.21
C ASP A 153 -9.00 3.09 6.21
N ALA A 154 -9.11 3.44 4.93
CA ALA A 154 -8.97 2.53 3.81
C ALA A 154 -7.79 2.93 2.93
N ALA A 155 -7.12 1.98 2.29
CA ALA A 155 -6.15 2.26 1.23
C ALA A 155 -6.32 1.29 0.07
N PHE A 156 -6.07 1.77 -1.14
CA PHE A 156 -6.19 0.98 -2.37
C PHE A 156 -5.37 1.59 -3.50
N VAL A 157 -5.08 0.79 -4.51
CA VAL A 157 -4.43 1.23 -5.75
C VAL A 157 -5.48 1.33 -6.86
N SER A 158 -5.30 2.29 -7.77
CA SER A 158 -6.09 2.38 -8.99
C SER A 158 -5.20 2.67 -10.19
N GLU A 159 -5.66 2.28 -11.36
CA GLU A 159 -5.26 2.97 -12.59
C GLU A 159 -5.90 4.36 -12.64
N LEU A 160 -5.46 5.19 -13.56
CA LEU A 160 -5.97 6.52 -13.86
C LEU A 160 -6.23 6.62 -15.35
N THR A 161 -7.21 7.44 -15.70
CA THR A 161 -7.57 7.72 -17.09
C THR A 161 -7.86 9.20 -17.28
N GLY A 162 -8.07 9.62 -18.52
CA GLY A 162 -8.45 10.99 -18.84
C GLY A 162 -7.29 11.87 -19.28
N ALA A 163 -7.43 13.18 -19.09
CA ALA A 163 -6.54 14.17 -19.70
C ALA A 163 -5.12 14.11 -19.12
N GLY A 164 -4.12 14.00 -20.00
CA GLY A 164 -2.70 13.99 -19.61
C GLY A 164 -2.22 12.70 -18.94
N VAL A 165 -3.07 11.67 -18.88
CA VAL A 165 -2.67 10.36 -18.39
C VAL A 165 -1.99 9.55 -19.51
N THR A 166 -0.84 8.98 -19.22
CA THR A 166 -0.06 8.11 -20.12
C THR A 166 0.37 6.85 -19.36
N PRO A 167 0.86 5.81 -20.05
CA PRO A 167 1.38 4.59 -19.39
C PRO A 167 2.63 4.79 -18.51
N GLN A 168 3.00 6.04 -18.20
CA GLN A 168 4.12 6.39 -17.32
C GLN A 168 3.62 7.22 -16.13
N ASN A 169 2.31 7.42 -15.99
CA ASN A 169 1.70 8.14 -14.87
C ASN A 169 0.27 7.65 -14.57
N ASP A 170 -0.05 6.41 -14.95
CA ASP A 170 -1.39 5.87 -14.91
C ASP A 170 -1.70 5.06 -13.65
N ALA A 171 -0.75 4.84 -12.75
CA ALA A 171 -1.00 4.18 -11.46
C ALA A 171 -0.96 5.15 -10.27
N ALA A 172 -1.84 4.93 -9.28
CA ALA A 172 -1.86 5.70 -8.05
C ALA A 172 -2.25 4.88 -6.81
N LEU A 173 -1.58 5.17 -5.69
CA LEU A 173 -1.96 4.73 -4.35
C LEU A 173 -2.82 5.80 -3.68
N TRP A 174 -3.94 5.37 -3.12
CA TRP A 174 -4.93 6.19 -2.46
C TRP A 174 -5.10 5.77 -1.00
N ALA A 175 -5.38 6.74 -0.14
CA ALA A 175 -5.75 6.47 1.25
C ALA A 175 -6.91 7.40 1.68
N GLN A 176 -7.93 6.79 2.27
CA GLN A 176 -8.93 7.50 3.05
C GLN A 176 -8.38 7.72 4.46
N ARG A 177 -8.30 8.97 4.91
CA ARG A 177 -7.91 9.35 6.27
C ARG A 177 -8.96 10.26 6.86
N ASN A 178 -9.51 9.87 8.01
CA ASN A 178 -10.59 10.62 8.67
C ASN A 178 -11.78 10.88 7.72
N GLY A 179 -12.13 9.87 6.91
CA GLY A 179 -13.20 9.95 5.92
C GLY A 179 -12.86 10.67 4.61
N VAL A 180 -11.70 11.32 4.51
CA VAL A 180 -11.28 12.05 3.30
C VAL A 180 -10.34 11.20 2.47
N LEU A 181 -10.73 10.91 1.23
CA LEU A 181 -9.88 10.22 0.25
C LEU A 181 -8.85 11.20 -0.34
N GLY A 182 -7.58 10.81 -0.35
CA GLY A 182 -6.52 11.59 -0.96
C GLY A 182 -5.43 10.74 -1.61
N LEU A 183 -4.71 11.37 -2.53
CA LEU A 183 -3.56 10.77 -3.21
C LEU A 183 -2.41 10.58 -2.22
N VAL A 184 -1.75 9.42 -2.28
CA VAL A 184 -0.55 9.09 -1.50
C VAL A 184 0.69 9.15 -2.37
N ALA A 185 0.68 8.39 -3.46
CA ALA A 185 1.75 8.34 -4.44
C ALA A 185 1.15 8.08 -5.82
N ARG A 186 1.77 8.65 -6.85
CA ARG A 186 1.37 8.46 -8.25
C ARG A 186 2.61 8.14 -9.06
N GLU A 187 2.46 7.23 -10.00
CA GLU A 187 3.44 7.03 -11.05
C GLU A 187 3.71 8.35 -11.80
N GLY A 188 4.97 8.61 -12.14
CA GLY A 188 5.41 9.83 -12.82
C GLY A 188 5.59 11.03 -11.89
N ASP A 189 5.11 10.98 -10.64
CA ASP A 189 5.37 12.02 -9.64
C ASP A 189 6.76 11.85 -9.00
N ALA A 190 7.31 12.95 -8.47
CA ALA A 190 8.58 12.93 -7.77
C ALA A 190 8.53 11.99 -6.56
N ALA A 191 9.53 11.11 -6.43
CA ALA A 191 9.62 10.18 -5.31
C ALA A 191 10.27 10.86 -4.09
N PRO A 192 9.55 11.09 -2.97
CA PRO A 192 10.11 11.81 -1.83
C PRO A 192 11.32 11.09 -1.21
N GLY A 193 12.29 11.86 -0.73
CA GLY A 193 13.52 11.32 -0.15
C GLY A 193 14.57 10.85 -1.16
N THR A 194 14.35 11.07 -2.46
CA THR A 194 15.30 10.74 -3.52
C THR A 194 15.92 11.98 -4.19
N SER A 195 16.90 11.76 -5.07
CA SER A 195 17.54 12.83 -5.85
C SER A 195 16.53 13.57 -6.75
N ALA A 196 16.79 14.85 -7.02
CA ALA A 196 15.94 15.64 -7.89
C ALA A 196 15.78 15.00 -9.27
N GLY A 197 14.52 14.90 -9.74
CA GLY A 197 14.18 14.27 -11.02
C GLY A 197 14.00 12.74 -10.97
N THR A 198 14.22 12.10 -9.81
CA THR A 198 13.78 10.72 -9.60
C THR A 198 12.27 10.70 -9.38
N LEU A 199 11.58 9.88 -10.17
CA LEU A 199 10.13 9.75 -10.18
C LEU A 199 9.74 8.34 -9.74
N PHE A 200 8.55 8.19 -9.19
CA PHE A 200 7.93 6.87 -9.12
C PHE A 200 7.65 6.35 -10.53
N SER A 201 7.90 5.07 -10.75
CA SER A 201 7.52 4.36 -11.97
C SER A 201 6.81 3.08 -11.62
N ASP A 202 5.89 2.63 -12.47
CA ASP A 202 5.27 1.32 -12.30
C ASP A 202 6.22 0.24 -12.87
N GLY A 203 7.02 -0.35 -11.99
CA GLY A 203 7.95 -1.42 -12.32
C GLY A 203 7.28 -2.77 -12.13
N LEU A 204 6.40 -3.17 -13.06
CA LEU A 204 5.82 -4.51 -13.18
C LEU A 204 5.30 -5.15 -11.86
N ALA A 205 3.97 -5.12 -11.68
CA ALA A 205 3.23 -6.11 -10.87
C ALA A 205 3.74 -6.32 -9.42
N GLY A 206 3.67 -5.29 -8.59
CA GLY A 206 3.96 -5.40 -7.14
C GLY A 206 4.27 -4.08 -6.43
N ASP A 207 4.37 -2.99 -7.18
CA ASP A 207 4.54 -1.65 -6.62
C ASP A 207 3.23 -1.09 -6.07
N PHE A 208 3.37 -0.15 -5.15
CA PHE A 208 2.30 0.49 -4.40
C PHE A 208 1.42 -0.44 -3.56
N LEU A 209 1.81 -1.71 -3.34
CA LEU A 209 1.10 -2.59 -2.42
C LEU A 209 1.10 -1.99 -1.00
N PRO A 210 -0.08 -1.59 -0.48
CA PRO A 210 -0.14 -0.85 0.77
C PRO A 210 -0.16 -1.79 1.97
N TYR A 211 0.56 -1.40 3.02
CA TYR A 211 0.48 -2.04 4.33
C TYR A 211 0.16 -0.97 5.36
N MET A 212 -0.95 -1.15 6.09
CA MET A 212 -1.33 -0.24 7.16
C MET A 212 -1.16 -0.88 8.53
N ASN A 213 -1.02 -0.02 9.54
CA ASN A 213 -1.12 -0.41 10.94
C ASN A 213 -2.03 0.54 11.73
N ASP A 214 -2.34 0.18 12.96
CA ASP A 214 -3.24 0.97 13.81
C ASP A 214 -2.63 2.30 14.29
N MET A 215 -1.32 2.49 14.15
CA MET A 215 -0.65 3.75 14.50
C MET A 215 -0.76 4.84 13.44
N GLY A 216 -1.24 4.53 12.23
CA GLY A 216 -1.32 5.52 11.15
C GLY A 216 -0.20 5.44 10.14
N LEU A 217 0.61 4.38 10.18
CA LEU A 217 1.58 4.13 9.13
C LEU A 217 0.89 3.49 7.94
N LEU A 218 1.19 4.02 6.75
CA LEU A 218 0.95 3.41 5.46
C LEU A 218 2.31 3.20 4.78
N ALA A 219 2.75 1.96 4.65
CA ALA A 219 4.00 1.61 4.02
C ALA A 219 3.79 0.92 2.68
N PHE A 220 4.66 1.18 1.72
CA PHE A 220 4.54 0.65 0.36
C PHE A 220 5.90 0.58 -0.34
N LYS A 221 6.03 -0.39 -1.25
CA LYS A 221 7.13 -0.45 -2.22
C LYS A 221 6.82 0.46 -3.41
N GLY A 222 7.84 1.03 -4.03
CA GLY A 222 7.73 1.69 -5.32
C GLY A 222 8.97 1.48 -6.16
N SER A 223 8.80 1.32 -7.47
CA SER A 223 9.90 1.41 -8.41
C SER A 223 10.14 2.86 -8.82
N LEU A 224 11.32 3.10 -9.36
CA LEU A 224 11.88 4.42 -9.60
C LEU A 224 12.44 4.53 -11.01
N THR A 225 12.30 5.72 -11.58
CA THR A 225 12.92 6.08 -12.85
C THR A 225 13.53 7.49 -12.77
N GLY A 226 14.24 7.89 -13.83
CA GLY A 226 14.83 9.22 -13.96
C GLY A 226 16.36 9.24 -13.90
N PRO A 227 16.97 10.43 -13.81
CA PRO A 227 18.42 10.58 -13.89
C PRO A 227 19.16 9.83 -12.79
N GLY A 228 20.14 9.01 -13.18
CA GLY A 228 20.95 8.23 -12.23
C GLY A 228 20.24 7.01 -11.63
N VAL A 229 19.05 6.67 -12.12
CA VAL A 229 18.31 5.46 -11.75
C VAL A 229 18.56 4.38 -12.81
N GLY A 230 18.94 3.19 -12.37
CA GLY A 230 19.09 1.98 -13.19
C GLY A 230 18.81 0.74 -12.35
N THR A 231 18.98 -0.45 -12.92
CA THR A 231 18.55 -1.75 -12.36
C THR A 231 19.27 -2.20 -11.07
N ALA A 232 20.04 -1.32 -10.44
CA ALA A 232 20.74 -1.60 -9.19
C ALA A 232 20.35 -0.60 -8.09
N ASN A 233 19.43 0.31 -8.40
CA ASN A 233 18.89 1.30 -7.47
C ASN A 233 17.46 1.72 -7.84
N ASP A 234 16.70 0.91 -8.57
CA ASP A 234 15.39 1.29 -9.12
C ASP A 234 14.23 0.93 -8.20
N GLU A 235 14.48 0.38 -7.01
CA GLU A 235 13.43 0.10 -6.02
C GLU A 235 13.64 0.84 -4.70
N GLY A 236 12.53 1.16 -4.02
CA GLY A 236 12.55 1.68 -2.66
C GLY A 236 11.33 1.26 -1.84
N PHE A 237 11.42 1.53 -0.54
CA PHE A 237 10.31 1.32 0.40
C PHE A 237 10.02 2.62 1.15
N TRP A 238 8.78 3.08 1.10
CA TRP A 238 8.33 4.30 1.76
C TRP A 238 7.39 3.98 2.92
N ALA A 239 7.34 4.88 3.89
CA ALA A 239 6.25 4.95 4.85
C ALA A 239 5.72 6.38 4.93
N MET A 240 4.41 6.47 5.05
CA MET A 240 3.70 7.71 5.32
C MET A 240 3.05 7.64 6.69
N HIS A 241 3.22 8.69 7.50
CA HIS A 241 2.60 8.82 8.81
C HIS A 241 1.20 9.42 8.74
N SER A 242 0.49 9.41 9.87
CA SER A 242 -0.87 9.96 9.99
C SER A 242 -0.98 11.45 9.71
N ASP A 243 0.11 12.20 9.88
CA ASP A 243 0.19 13.64 9.56
C ASP A 243 0.44 13.89 8.05
N GLY A 244 0.63 12.82 7.27
CA GLY A 244 0.93 12.88 5.84
C GLY A 244 2.41 13.00 5.51
N SER A 245 3.32 13.03 6.50
CA SER A 245 4.75 13.02 6.21
C SER A 245 5.15 11.69 5.56
N MET A 246 5.89 11.76 4.45
CA MET A 246 6.37 10.58 3.72
C MET A 246 7.90 10.50 3.78
N HIS A 247 8.41 9.31 4.08
CA HIS A 247 9.84 9.05 4.20
C HIS A 247 10.22 7.81 3.38
N LEU A 248 11.30 7.93 2.62
CA LEU A 248 12.02 6.77 2.09
C LEU A 248 12.72 6.08 3.27
N LEU A 249 12.42 4.80 3.48
CA LEU A 249 13.01 4.00 4.55
C LEU A 249 14.35 3.42 4.14
N PHE A 250 14.37 2.79 2.97
CA PHE A 250 15.55 2.19 2.35
C PHE A 250 15.31 2.02 0.84
N ARG A 251 16.40 2.03 0.09
CA ARG A 251 16.46 1.95 -1.36
C ARG A 251 17.42 0.86 -1.80
N GLU A 252 17.16 0.26 -2.95
CA GLU A 252 18.14 -0.61 -3.60
C GLU A 252 19.45 0.16 -3.82
N GLY A 253 20.57 -0.51 -3.52
CA GLY A 253 21.90 0.09 -3.47
C GLY A 253 22.28 0.64 -2.09
N ASP A 254 21.37 0.72 -1.11
CA ASP A 254 21.71 1.14 0.25
C ASP A 254 22.64 0.13 0.93
N VAL A 255 23.58 0.65 1.71
CA VAL A 255 24.48 -0.17 2.54
C VAL A 255 23.86 -0.34 3.91
N LEU A 256 23.50 -1.56 4.27
CA LEU A 256 22.90 -1.92 5.55
C LEU A 256 23.93 -2.62 6.44
N GLU A 257 23.97 -2.26 7.72
CA GLU A 257 24.67 -3.05 8.74
C GLU A 257 23.77 -4.24 9.13
N VAL A 258 24.19 -5.46 8.80
CA VAL A 258 23.39 -6.68 9.08
C VAL A 258 23.74 -7.32 10.42
N ARG A 259 24.91 -6.98 10.97
CA ARG A 259 25.38 -7.26 12.33
C ARG A 259 26.58 -6.35 12.61
N PRO A 260 27.00 -6.16 13.88
CA PRO A 260 28.07 -5.23 14.22
C PRO A 260 29.32 -5.38 13.34
N GLY A 261 29.60 -4.38 12.51
CA GLY A 261 30.74 -4.32 11.59
C GLY A 261 30.61 -5.08 10.26
N ASP A 262 29.48 -5.72 9.97
CA ASP A 262 29.19 -6.42 8.71
C ASP A 262 28.19 -5.58 7.89
N PHE A 263 28.68 -4.95 6.83
CA PHE A 263 27.92 -4.06 5.97
C PHE A 263 27.72 -4.68 4.60
N ARG A 264 26.49 -4.63 4.08
CA ARG A 264 26.12 -5.22 2.79
C ARG A 264 25.26 -4.29 1.97
N THR A 265 25.45 -4.32 0.66
CA THR A 265 24.69 -3.51 -0.29
C THR A 265 23.42 -4.23 -0.70
N LEU A 266 22.28 -3.59 -0.50
CA LEU A 266 20.96 -4.11 -0.81
C LEU A 266 20.75 -4.21 -2.33
N ALA A 267 20.25 -5.35 -2.81
CA ALA A 267 20.08 -5.70 -4.23
C ALA A 267 18.67 -6.25 -4.53
N PHE A 268 17.68 -5.81 -3.75
CA PHE A 268 16.25 -6.15 -3.81
C PHE A 268 15.84 -7.16 -4.91
N THR A 269 15.46 -8.38 -4.53
CA THR A 269 14.98 -9.37 -5.52
C THR A 269 14.17 -10.48 -4.83
N ASN A 270 13.11 -10.14 -4.09
CA ASN A 270 11.93 -10.99 -3.82
C ASN A 270 11.10 -10.40 -2.69
N TYR A 271 9.83 -10.14 -2.97
CA TYR A 271 8.83 -9.90 -1.94
C TYR A 271 7.72 -10.93 -2.05
N SER A 272 7.42 -11.58 -0.92
CA SER A 272 6.18 -12.32 -0.68
C SER A 272 5.75 -11.92 0.73
N PRO A 273 4.64 -11.17 0.85
CA PRO A 273 3.35 -11.79 0.63
C PRO A 273 2.51 -11.15 -0.48
N ARG A 274 1.71 -12.00 -1.12
CA ARG A 274 0.82 -11.69 -2.24
C ARG A 274 -0.41 -10.85 -1.87
N ALA A 275 -0.54 -10.36 -0.64
CA ALA A 275 -1.74 -9.65 -0.22
C ALA A 275 -1.42 -8.47 0.70
N PRO A 276 -1.72 -7.22 0.28
CA PRO A 276 -1.71 -6.07 1.18
C PRO A 276 -2.73 -6.28 2.31
N THR A 277 -2.52 -5.63 3.45
CA THR A 277 -3.42 -5.73 4.60
C THR A 277 -3.29 -4.51 5.50
N GLY A 278 -4.36 -4.17 6.21
CA GLY A 278 -4.31 -3.22 7.33
C GLY A 278 -4.08 -3.87 8.69
N GLY A 279 -3.74 -5.17 8.72
CA GLY A 279 -3.15 -5.85 9.87
C GLY A 279 -4.14 -6.53 10.84
N GLN A 280 -5.44 -6.53 10.52
CA GLN A 280 -6.51 -7.01 11.40
C GLN A 280 -7.47 -8.03 10.75
N ASP A 281 -7.16 -8.50 9.55
CA ASP A 281 -8.02 -9.38 8.73
C ASP A 281 -7.51 -10.84 8.64
N GLY A 282 -6.50 -11.18 9.45
CA GLY A 282 -5.91 -12.51 9.48
C GLY A 282 -4.96 -12.81 8.32
N ARG A 283 -4.76 -11.86 7.39
CA ARG A 283 -3.76 -11.97 6.33
C ARG A 283 -2.35 -11.83 6.91
N GLN A 284 -1.37 -12.38 6.21
CA GLN A 284 0.04 -12.21 6.56
C GLN A 284 0.39 -10.72 6.51
N ARG A 285 1.00 -10.22 7.59
CA ARG A 285 1.47 -8.84 7.70
C ARG A 285 2.99 -8.78 7.73
N ILE A 286 3.54 -7.73 7.14
CA ILE A 286 4.96 -7.36 7.25
C ILE A 286 5.17 -6.18 8.21
N LEU A 287 4.13 -5.38 8.43
CA LEU A 287 4.14 -4.21 9.30
C LEU A 287 3.30 -4.50 10.55
N ASN A 288 3.86 -4.28 11.73
CA ASN A 288 3.14 -4.44 12.99
C ASN A 288 2.68 -3.09 13.58
N ASN A 289 1.94 -3.15 14.69
CA ASN A 289 1.44 -1.97 15.40
C ASN A 289 2.50 -1.25 16.25
N TYR A 290 3.75 -1.71 16.25
CA TYR A 290 4.90 -0.99 16.85
C TYR A 290 5.70 -0.22 15.81
N GLY A 291 5.27 -0.24 14.54
CA GLY A 291 5.96 0.45 13.45
C GLY A 291 7.18 -0.32 12.96
N GLU A 292 7.21 -1.64 13.19
CA GLU A 292 8.30 -2.49 12.73
C GLU A 292 7.90 -3.19 11.44
N LEU A 293 8.78 -3.11 10.45
CA LEU A 293 8.65 -3.73 9.13
C LEU A 293 9.60 -4.93 9.05
N ALA A 294 9.07 -6.13 8.91
CA ALA A 294 9.85 -7.34 8.64
C ALA A 294 9.95 -7.60 7.14
N PHE A 295 11.17 -7.81 6.64
CA PHE A 295 11.40 -8.06 5.22
C PHE A 295 12.60 -8.96 4.97
N THR A 296 12.62 -9.61 3.80
CA THR A 296 13.79 -10.35 3.32
C THR A 296 14.65 -9.41 2.49
N ALA A 297 15.90 -9.20 2.94
CA ALA A 297 16.90 -8.44 2.22
C ALA A 297 17.76 -9.40 1.38
N ASN A 298 17.91 -9.10 0.09
CA ASN A 298 18.93 -9.71 -0.76
C ASN A 298 20.06 -8.72 -0.96
N PHE A 299 21.29 -9.21 -1.00
CA PHE A 299 22.47 -8.36 -1.13
C PHE A 299 23.23 -8.65 -2.43
N THR A 300 24.01 -7.67 -2.89
CA THR A 300 24.78 -7.76 -4.16
C THR A 300 25.84 -8.86 -4.15
N ASP A 301 26.23 -9.36 -2.96
CA ASP A 301 27.17 -10.48 -2.78
C ASP A 301 26.48 -11.86 -2.89
N GLY A 302 25.17 -11.89 -3.18
CA GLY A 302 24.36 -13.09 -3.29
C GLY A 302 23.84 -13.62 -1.96
N SER A 303 24.15 -12.97 -0.84
CA SER A 303 23.63 -13.35 0.47
C SER A 303 22.22 -12.83 0.72
N GLN A 304 21.55 -13.39 1.73
CA GLN A 304 20.20 -12.98 2.15
C GLN A 304 20.13 -12.86 3.68
N ALA A 305 19.25 -11.98 4.16
CA ALA A 305 18.91 -11.86 5.58
C ALA A 305 17.41 -11.58 5.76
N VAL A 306 16.86 -11.96 6.91
CA VAL A 306 15.57 -11.44 7.39
C VAL A 306 15.87 -10.32 8.36
N LEU A 307 15.35 -9.13 8.06
CA LEU A 307 15.59 -7.93 8.85
C LEU A 307 14.27 -7.38 9.39
N VAL A 308 14.37 -6.68 10.52
CA VAL A 308 13.29 -5.88 11.09
C VAL A 308 13.76 -4.43 11.11
N PHE A 309 12.98 -3.55 10.49
CA PHE A 309 13.24 -2.12 10.45
C PHE A 309 12.20 -1.38 11.28
N THR A 310 12.64 -0.61 12.28
CA THR A 310 11.76 0.25 13.06
C THR A 310 11.58 1.57 12.34
N ILE A 311 10.35 1.85 11.88
CA ILE A 311 9.99 3.11 11.23
C ILE A 311 10.01 4.21 12.30
N PRO A 312 10.90 5.21 12.19
CA PRO A 312 11.01 6.27 13.18
C PRO A 312 9.72 7.09 13.25
N GLU A 313 9.33 7.56 14.44
CA GLU A 313 8.27 8.56 14.54
C GLU A 313 8.66 9.86 13.80
N PRO A 314 7.69 10.68 13.36
CA PRO A 314 7.94 11.84 12.50
C PRO A 314 9.00 12.81 13.06
N ALA A 315 8.97 13.05 14.38
CA ALA A 315 9.94 13.92 15.06
C ALA A 315 11.37 13.34 15.00
N THR A 316 11.51 12.01 15.14
CA THR A 316 12.79 11.31 15.06
C THR A 316 13.32 11.30 13.62
N ALA A 317 12.44 11.10 12.62
CA ALA A 317 12.79 11.18 11.21
C ALA A 317 13.31 12.59 10.84
N ALA A 318 12.66 13.64 11.33
CA ALA A 318 13.11 15.03 11.14
C ALA A 318 14.48 15.29 11.78
N LEU A 319 14.73 14.76 12.98
CA LEU A 319 16.02 14.88 13.66
C LEU A 319 17.15 14.11 12.93
N MET A 320 16.86 12.91 12.40
CA MET A 320 17.83 12.16 11.61
C MET A 320 18.17 12.90 10.31
N ALA A 321 17.19 13.44 9.60
CA ALA A 321 17.42 14.22 8.38
C ALA A 321 18.33 15.46 8.65
N LEU A 322 18.14 16.15 9.78
CA LEU A 322 18.98 17.27 10.20
C LEU A 322 20.41 16.84 10.57
N ALA A 323 20.57 15.68 11.22
CA ALA A 323 21.89 15.14 11.56
C ALA A 323 22.71 14.79 10.31
N TRP A 324 22.09 14.23 9.28
CA TRP A 324 22.73 13.96 7.98
C TRP A 324 23.19 15.23 7.26
N ILE A 325 22.38 16.30 7.28
CA ILE A 325 22.79 17.61 6.72
C ILE A 325 23.99 18.21 7.49
N GLY A 326 24.03 18.03 8.81
CA GLY A 326 25.14 18.48 9.66
C GLY A 326 26.46 17.72 9.42
N LEU A 327 26.39 16.44 9.08
CA LEU A 327 27.55 15.60 8.74
C LEU A 327 28.14 15.95 7.36
N VAL A 328 27.29 16.25 6.37
CA VAL A 328 27.74 16.65 5.01
C VAL A 328 28.33 18.07 5.00
N ARG A 329 27.95 18.93 5.94
CA ARG A 329 28.42 20.33 6.02
C ARG A 329 29.66 20.58 6.87
N ARG A 330 30.33 19.56 7.42
CA ARG A 330 31.61 19.78 8.13
C ARG A 330 32.68 20.24 7.14
N PRO A 331 33.18 21.49 7.21
CA PRO A 331 34.30 21.91 6.38
C PRO A 331 35.52 21.09 6.79
N GLN A 332 36.20 20.47 5.82
CA GLN A 332 37.51 19.90 6.09
C GLN A 332 38.42 21.00 6.62
N SER A 333 38.85 20.88 7.88
CA SER A 333 39.85 21.79 8.43
C SER A 333 41.15 21.57 7.65
N HIS A 334 41.47 22.49 6.74
CA HIS A 334 42.78 22.52 6.10
C HIS A 334 43.84 22.71 7.19
N SER A 335 44.59 21.65 7.48
CA SER A 335 45.80 21.69 8.29
C SER A 335 46.78 22.68 7.66
N ARG A 336 47.08 23.77 8.38
CA ARG A 336 48.10 24.76 7.98
C ARG A 336 49.47 24.07 7.84
N PRO A 337 50.29 24.40 6.82
CA PRO A 337 51.63 23.86 6.72
C PRO A 337 52.53 24.46 7.80
N SER A 338 53.27 23.61 8.50
CA SER A 338 54.34 24.00 9.44
C SER A 338 55.48 24.74 8.70
N PRO A 339 56.02 25.83 9.26
CA PRO A 339 57.14 26.53 8.64
C PRO A 339 58.44 25.74 8.76
N ARG A 340 59.16 25.61 7.64
CA ARG A 340 60.50 25.00 7.57
C ARG A 340 61.51 25.82 8.38
N PRO A 341 62.42 25.21 9.16
CA PRO A 341 63.54 25.91 9.77
C PRO A 341 64.62 26.24 8.72
N GLY A 342 64.98 27.51 8.62
CA GLY A 342 66.04 28.02 7.75
C GLY A 342 67.45 27.68 8.25
N HIS A 343 68.37 27.49 7.31
CA HIS A 343 69.80 27.24 7.53
C HIS A 343 70.55 28.44 8.14
N PRO A 344 71.68 28.21 8.84
CA PRO A 344 72.34 29.21 9.68
C PRO A 344 73.21 30.17 8.86
N CYS A 345 73.11 31.46 9.16
CA CYS A 345 74.02 32.49 8.66
C CYS A 345 75.12 32.73 9.70
N THR A 346 76.34 32.33 9.37
CA THR A 346 77.56 32.72 10.07
C THR A 346 77.89 34.18 9.76
N ARG A 347 78.07 35.02 10.78
CA ARG A 347 78.94 36.19 10.66
C ARG A 347 79.70 36.43 11.96
N ARG A 348 80.98 36.68 11.75
CA ARG A 348 82.07 36.78 12.71
C ARG A 348 82.47 38.26 12.79
N ILE A 349 83.05 38.62 13.94
CA ILE A 349 84.07 39.66 14.20
C ILE A 349 83.60 40.97 14.86
N ALA A 350 84.38 41.27 15.92
CA ALA A 350 84.66 42.49 16.68
C ALA A 350 83.66 42.89 17.76
#